data_AF-A0A7X9B6Z6-F1
#
_entry.id   AF-A0A7X9B6Z6-F1
#
_cell.length_a   1.000
_cell.length_b   1.000
_cell.length_c   1.000
_cell.angle_alpha   90.00
_cell.angle_beta   90.00
_cell.angle_gamma   90.00
#
_symmetry.space_group_name_H-M   'P 1'
#
loop_
_entity.id
_entity.type
_entity.pdbx_description
1 polymer ?
#
loop_
_entity_poly.entity_id
_entity_poly.type
_entity_poly.pdbx_seq_one_letter_code
_entity_poly.pdbx_strand_id
1 'polypeptide(L)'
;MNDAADSHNASAGRNADAGASPGRRALGWTLRLGGIALAVLLLYLTISRTDADLRSVLRSASPWPLLIAFALLGATHFLGAYRWITLLRVQGVYLGYPLSLKLTIVGHFFCSVIPGAASGDLLKMGYVLKYSQGRGTEAVLSIIIDRILGLAGLIVIGAAAGAYMLIWRHDLVLAQPLLATTIAIIFAGAVGLAVLYAVLLLRARLMRWRPCAALATWGSR
;
A
#
# COMPACT_ATOMS: atom_id res chain seq x y z
N MET A 1 12.06 24.88 -39.51
CA MET A 1 11.36 25.51 -38.36
C MET A 1 11.11 24.52 -37.20
N ASN A 2 11.85 23.40 -37.11
CA ASN A 2 11.67 22.35 -36.08
C ASN A 2 12.89 22.23 -35.12
N ASP A 3 14.05 22.79 -35.47
CA ASP A 3 15.30 22.63 -34.70
C ASP A 3 15.38 23.48 -33.40
N ALA A 4 14.57 24.53 -33.29
CA ALA A 4 14.57 25.40 -32.11
C ALA A 4 13.80 24.81 -30.92
N ALA A 5 12.87 23.89 -31.17
CA ALA A 5 12.09 23.23 -30.10
C ALA A 5 12.85 22.04 -29.49
N ASP A 6 13.61 21.29 -30.30
CA ASP A 6 14.38 20.13 -29.85
C ASP A 6 15.61 20.53 -28.99
N SER A 7 16.23 21.67 -29.28
CA SER A 7 17.37 22.19 -28.50
C SER A 7 16.95 22.72 -27.11
N HIS A 8 15.72 23.21 -26.96
CA HIS A 8 15.17 23.65 -25.68
C HIS A 8 14.77 22.47 -24.78
N ASN A 9 14.35 21.35 -25.35
CA ASN A 9 13.99 20.15 -24.60
C ASN A 9 15.21 19.30 -24.21
N ALA A 10 16.25 19.27 -25.06
CA ALA A 10 17.52 18.60 -24.77
C ALA A 10 18.32 19.27 -23.64
N SER A 11 18.21 20.59 -23.49
CA SER A 11 18.85 21.35 -22.41
C SER A 11 18.08 21.26 -21.07
N ALA A 12 16.75 21.10 -21.10
CA ALA A 12 15.94 20.86 -19.91
C ALA A 12 16.16 19.46 -19.31
N GLY A 13 16.33 18.43 -20.14
CA GLY A 13 16.64 17.06 -19.69
C GLY A 13 18.03 16.92 -19.08
N ARG A 14 19.06 17.59 -19.64
CA ARG A 14 20.44 17.54 -19.11
C ARG A 14 20.60 18.21 -17.74
N ASN A 15 19.72 19.15 -17.38
CA ASN A 15 19.80 19.87 -16.10
C ASN A 15 19.07 19.16 -14.94
N ALA A 16 18.17 18.21 -15.21
CA ALA A 16 17.50 17.43 -14.17
C ALA A 16 18.41 16.34 -13.57
N ASP A 17 19.34 15.80 -14.38
CA ASP A 17 20.27 14.75 -13.95
C ASP A 17 21.58 15.29 -13.32
N ALA A 18 21.80 16.61 -13.39
CA ALA A 18 23.04 17.25 -12.94
C ALA A 18 23.10 17.58 -11.43
N GLY A 19 22.08 17.22 -10.64
CA GLY A 19 21.93 17.70 -9.25
C GLY A 19 21.94 16.66 -8.12
N ALA A 20 22.18 15.37 -8.40
CA ALA A 20 22.27 14.37 -7.33
C ALA A 20 23.71 14.26 -6.81
N SER A 21 24.02 14.91 -5.68
CA SER A 21 25.34 14.84 -5.06
C SER A 21 25.75 13.36 -4.83
N PRO A 22 27.03 12.98 -5.05
CA PRO A 22 27.49 11.59 -4.94
C PRO A 22 27.10 10.91 -3.62
N GLY A 23 27.06 11.69 -2.53
CA GLY A 23 26.66 11.24 -1.20
C GLY A 23 25.21 10.76 -1.10
N ARG A 24 24.25 11.37 -1.82
CA ARG A 24 22.83 10.92 -1.78
C ARG A 24 22.64 9.59 -2.51
N ARG A 25 23.43 9.35 -3.57
CA ARG A 25 23.41 8.07 -4.32
C ARG A 25 24.08 6.97 -3.50
N ALA A 26 25.24 7.25 -2.89
CA ALA A 26 25.93 6.31 -2.00
C ALA A 26 25.07 5.93 -0.77
N LEU A 27 24.40 6.90 -0.14
CA LEU A 27 23.50 6.67 0.98
C LEU A 27 22.32 5.75 0.61
N GLY A 28 21.77 5.87 -0.59
CA GLY A 28 20.70 4.99 -1.07
C GLY A 28 21.17 3.53 -1.23
N TRP A 29 22.41 3.32 -1.68
CA TRP A 29 22.98 1.98 -1.81
C TRP A 29 23.37 1.38 -0.46
N THR A 30 23.92 2.16 0.47
CA THR A 30 24.28 1.66 1.81
C THR A 30 23.05 1.27 2.62
N LEU A 31 21.95 2.02 2.53
CA LEU A 31 20.69 1.65 3.19
C LEU A 31 20.08 0.36 2.61
N ARG A 32 20.15 0.16 1.28
CA ARG A 32 19.66 -1.06 0.63
C ARG A 32 20.50 -2.28 0.99
N LEU A 33 21.83 -2.15 0.93
CA LEU A 33 22.75 -3.22 1.31
C LEU A 33 22.65 -3.55 2.80
N GLY A 34 22.50 -2.54 3.66
CA GLY A 34 22.24 -2.71 5.08
C GLY A 34 20.93 -3.46 5.37
N GLY A 35 19.86 -3.13 4.63
CA GLY A 35 18.58 -3.83 4.74
C GLY A 35 18.66 -5.30 4.31
N ILE A 36 19.36 -5.60 3.21
CA ILE A 36 19.58 -6.98 2.75
C ILE A 36 20.45 -7.75 3.76
N ALA A 37 21.54 -7.15 4.24
CA ALA A 37 22.42 -7.75 5.24
C ALA A 37 21.66 -8.05 6.55
N LEU A 38 20.81 -7.12 7.01
CA LEU A 38 19.95 -7.33 8.16
C LEU A 38 18.94 -8.47 7.93
N ALA A 39 18.31 -8.53 6.74
CA ALA A 39 17.38 -9.61 6.41
C ALA A 39 18.08 -10.98 6.40
N VAL A 40 19.27 -11.08 5.80
CA VAL A 40 20.08 -12.30 5.80
C VAL A 40 20.53 -12.66 7.21
N LEU A 41 20.95 -11.68 8.01
CA LEU A 41 21.35 -11.90 9.40
C LEU A 41 20.19 -12.42 10.25
N LEU A 42 19.00 -11.80 10.14
CA LEU A 42 17.81 -12.26 10.86
C LEU A 42 17.40 -13.67 10.40
N LEU A 43 17.41 -13.94 9.10
CA LEU A 43 17.13 -15.28 8.56
C LEU A 43 18.13 -16.32 9.09
N TYR A 44 19.42 -15.98 9.06
CA TYR A 44 20.49 -16.82 9.59
C TYR A 44 20.32 -17.07 11.09
N LEU A 45 20.03 -16.03 11.88
CA LEU A 45 19.79 -16.15 13.32
C LEU A 45 18.57 -17.02 13.63
N THR A 46 17.48 -16.88 12.88
CA THR A 46 16.29 -17.73 13.05
C THR A 46 16.59 -19.18 12.71
N ILE A 47 17.25 -19.45 11.58
CA ILE A 47 17.60 -20.82 11.18
C ILE A 47 18.64 -21.42 12.13
N SER A 48 19.59 -20.64 12.64
CA SER A 48 20.62 -21.14 13.56
C SER A 48 20.10 -21.39 14.98
N ARG A 49 18.97 -20.77 15.34
CA ARG A 49 18.32 -20.92 16.66
C ARG A 49 17.20 -21.96 16.65
N THR A 50 16.82 -22.44 15.48
CA THR A 50 15.78 -23.45 15.30
C THR A 50 16.47 -24.66 14.68
N ASP A 51 16.47 -25.84 15.31
CA ASP A 51 16.97 -27.09 14.71
C ASP A 51 16.08 -27.54 13.53
N ALA A 52 15.80 -26.64 12.60
CA ALA A 52 14.88 -26.78 11.51
C ALA A 52 15.56 -27.54 10.38
N ASP A 53 15.34 -28.85 10.36
CA ASP A 53 15.70 -29.68 9.21
C ASP A 53 14.76 -29.40 8.03
N LEU A 54 15.11 -28.38 7.24
CA LEU A 54 14.33 -27.93 6.09
C LEU A 54 14.02 -29.05 5.10
N ARG A 55 14.94 -30.02 4.99
CA ARG A 55 14.84 -31.12 4.02
C ARG A 55 13.78 -32.14 4.40
N SER A 56 13.65 -32.46 5.69
CA SER A 56 12.60 -33.35 6.17
C SER A 56 11.23 -32.65 6.10
N VAL A 57 11.15 -31.37 6.44
CA VAL A 57 9.93 -30.56 6.31
C VAL A 57 9.42 -30.54 4.86
N LEU A 58 10.28 -30.25 3.89
CA LEU A 58 9.94 -30.26 2.46
C LEU A 58 9.47 -31.62 1.94
N ARG A 59 10.01 -32.73 2.48
CA ARG A 59 9.59 -34.09 2.11
C ARG A 59 8.29 -34.53 2.78
N SER A 60 8.03 -34.03 3.99
CA SER A 60 6.77 -34.28 4.71
C SER A 60 5.62 -33.37 4.27
N ALA A 61 5.91 -32.35 3.46
CA ALA A 61 4.92 -31.38 3.02
C ALA A 61 3.89 -32.07 2.12
N SER A 62 2.64 -32.09 2.57
CA SER A 62 1.55 -32.62 1.77
C SER A 62 1.18 -31.63 0.64
N PRO A 63 0.83 -32.13 -0.55
CA PRO A 63 0.51 -31.26 -1.69
C PRO A 63 -0.81 -30.49 -1.51
N TRP A 64 -1.71 -30.97 -0.64
CA TRP A 64 -3.04 -30.38 -0.45
C TRP A 64 -3.01 -28.97 0.17
N PRO A 65 -2.34 -28.74 1.31
CA PRO A 65 -2.17 -27.40 1.88
C PRO A 65 -1.46 -26.44 0.92
N LEU A 66 -0.48 -26.94 0.15
CA LEU A 66 0.21 -26.17 -0.89
C LEU A 66 -0.76 -25.69 -1.97
N LEU A 67 -1.64 -26.57 -2.45
CA LEU A 67 -2.63 -26.23 -3.46
C LEU A 67 -3.67 -25.24 -2.93
N ILE A 68 -4.11 -25.39 -1.68
CA ILE A 68 -5.00 -24.43 -1.01
C ILE A 68 -4.32 -23.07 -0.87
N ALA A 69 -3.07 -23.03 -0.42
CA ALA A 69 -2.30 -21.79 -0.30
C ALA A 69 -2.17 -21.09 -1.67
N PHE A 70 -1.87 -21.85 -2.73
CA PHE A 70 -1.79 -21.32 -4.08
C PHE A 70 -3.15 -20.77 -4.56
N ALA A 71 -4.25 -21.49 -4.31
CA ALA A 71 -5.59 -21.04 -4.65
C ALA A 71 -5.99 -19.75 -3.91
N LEU A 72 -5.71 -19.67 -2.61
CA LEU A 72 -5.96 -18.48 -1.79
C LEU A 72 -5.12 -17.28 -2.23
N LEU A 73 -3.86 -17.52 -2.57
CA LEU A 73 -2.98 -16.47 -3.10
C LEU A 73 -3.51 -15.97 -4.44
N GLY A 74 -3.90 -16.87 -5.35
CA GLY A 74 -4.54 -16.52 -6.61
C GLY A 74 -5.81 -15.69 -6.37
N ALA A 75 -6.71 -16.16 -5.51
CA ALA A 75 -7.94 -15.46 -5.16
C ALA A 75 -7.67 -14.03 -4.65
N THR A 76 -6.65 -13.84 -3.82
CA THR A 76 -6.26 -12.52 -3.33
C THR A 76 -5.89 -11.55 -4.47
N HIS A 77 -5.20 -12.04 -5.49
CA HIS A 77 -4.87 -11.23 -6.68
C HIS A 77 -6.11 -10.90 -7.52
N PHE A 78 -7.02 -11.86 -7.72
CA PHE A 78 -8.28 -11.63 -8.44
C PHE A 78 -9.18 -10.62 -7.73
N LEU A 79 -9.33 -10.75 -6.40
CA LEU A 79 -10.08 -9.80 -5.58
C LEU A 79 -9.41 -8.42 -5.60
N GLY A 80 -8.08 -8.36 -5.52
CA GLY A 80 -7.32 -7.12 -5.62
C GLY A 80 -7.54 -6.39 -6.94
N ALA A 81 -7.55 -7.12 -8.06
CA ALA A 81 -7.84 -6.56 -9.37
C ALA A 81 -9.29 -6.05 -9.47
N TYR A 82 -10.26 -6.81 -8.96
CA TYR A 82 -11.67 -6.41 -8.91
C TYR A 82 -11.88 -5.13 -8.09
N ARG A 83 -11.27 -5.06 -6.90
CA ARG A 83 -11.31 -3.87 -6.03
C ARG A 83 -10.78 -2.65 -6.77
N TRP A 84 -9.64 -2.79 -7.43
CA TRP A 84 -9.00 -1.68 -8.14
C TRP A 84 -9.85 -1.16 -9.32
N ILE A 85 -10.45 -2.05 -10.11
CA ILE A 85 -11.37 -1.65 -11.19
C ILE A 85 -12.57 -0.90 -10.63
N THR A 86 -13.11 -1.34 -9.50
CA THR A 86 -14.25 -0.68 -8.85
C THR A 86 -13.90 0.76 -8.46
N LEU A 87 -12.71 0.96 -7.89
CA LEU A 87 -12.20 2.31 -7.56
C LEU A 87 -11.99 3.18 -8.81
N LEU A 88 -11.43 2.61 -9.89
CA LEU A 88 -11.23 3.34 -11.15
C LEU A 88 -12.56 3.77 -11.80
N ARG A 89 -13.59 2.92 -11.74
CA ARG A 89 -14.92 3.26 -12.27
C ARG A 89 -15.56 4.43 -11.55
N VAL A 90 -15.35 4.55 -10.23
CA VAL A 90 -15.83 5.71 -9.45
C VAL A 90 -15.17 7.01 -9.92
N GLN A 91 -13.96 6.93 -10.48
CA GLN A 91 -13.20 8.07 -11.03
C GLN A 91 -13.45 8.28 -12.53
N GLY A 92 -14.41 7.56 -13.12
CA GLY A 92 -14.71 7.65 -14.55
C GLY A 92 -13.69 6.97 -15.47
N VAL A 93 -12.79 6.15 -14.92
CA VAL A 93 -11.79 5.40 -15.70
C VAL A 93 -12.25 3.96 -15.89
N TYR A 94 -12.45 3.55 -17.14
CA TYR A 94 -12.92 2.22 -17.49
C TYR A 94 -11.77 1.37 -18.06
N LEU A 95 -11.32 0.39 -17.28
CA LEU A 95 -10.36 -0.63 -17.73
C LEU A 95 -11.03 -2.01 -17.80
N GLY A 96 -10.59 -2.82 -18.76
CA GLY A 96 -10.99 -4.22 -18.87
C GLY A 96 -10.37 -5.10 -17.76
N TYR A 97 -11.14 -6.05 -17.24
CA TYR A 97 -10.70 -6.94 -16.15
C TYR A 97 -9.38 -7.69 -16.41
N PRO A 98 -9.15 -8.28 -17.60
CA PRO A 98 -7.90 -9.02 -17.88
C PRO A 98 -6.66 -8.13 -17.82
N LEU A 99 -6.77 -6.90 -18.32
CA LEU A 99 -5.68 -5.92 -18.29
C LEU A 99 -5.39 -5.48 -16.85
N SER A 100 -6.44 -5.24 -16.05
CA SER A 100 -6.29 -4.88 -14.65
C SER A 100 -5.69 -5.99 -13.79
N LEU A 101 -6.03 -7.24 -14.07
CA LEU A 101 -5.42 -8.41 -13.44
C LEU A 101 -3.93 -8.51 -13.78
N LYS A 102 -3.58 -8.37 -15.07
CA LYS A 102 -2.18 -8.35 -15.53
C LYS A 102 -1.39 -7.23 -14.84
N LEU A 103 -1.92 -6.01 -14.81
CA LEU A 103 -1.31 -4.87 -14.12
C LEU A 103 -1.20 -5.09 -12.61
N THR A 104 -2.14 -5.80 -11.99
CA THR A 104 -2.10 -6.11 -10.56
C THR A 104 -1.03 -7.12 -10.23
N ILE A 105 -0.89 -8.19 -11.02
CA ILE A 105 0.15 -9.20 -10.83
C ILE A 105 1.54 -8.59 -11.08
N VAL A 106 1.71 -7.85 -12.18
CA VAL A 106 2.97 -7.16 -12.50
C VAL A 106 3.31 -6.14 -11.41
N GLY A 107 2.33 -5.36 -10.94
CA GLY A 107 2.52 -4.43 -9.83
C GLY A 107 2.96 -5.14 -8.54
N HIS A 108 2.37 -6.29 -8.22
CA HIS A 108 2.75 -7.07 -7.04
C HIS A 108 4.19 -7.60 -7.16
N PHE A 109 4.58 -8.10 -8.33
CA PHE A 109 5.96 -8.49 -8.63
C PHE A 109 6.95 -7.34 -8.38
N PHE A 110 6.66 -6.14 -8.90
CA PHE A 110 7.52 -4.98 -8.66
C PHE A 110 7.55 -4.56 -7.20
N CYS A 111 6.43 -4.69 -6.47
CA CYS A 111 6.38 -4.44 -5.03
C CYS A 111 7.26 -5.41 -4.23
N SER A 112 7.39 -6.66 -4.68
CA SER A 112 8.24 -7.66 -4.02
C SER A 112 9.72 -7.57 -4.38
N VAL A 113 10.04 -7.19 -5.62
CA VAL A 113 11.42 -7.17 -6.14
C VAL A 113 12.09 -5.81 -5.95
N ILE A 114 11.36 -4.72 -6.16
CA ILE A 114 11.91 -3.36 -6.04
C ILE A 114 11.67 -2.86 -4.62
N PRO A 115 12.75 -2.64 -3.83
CA PRO A 115 12.62 -2.06 -2.50
C PRO A 115 12.04 -0.64 -2.59
N GLY A 116 10.82 -0.50 -2.06
CA GLY A 116 10.05 0.73 -2.01
C GLY A 116 8.58 0.39 -1.82
N ALA A 117 7.96 0.85 -0.73
CA ALA A 117 6.61 0.45 -0.29
C ALA A 117 5.47 0.73 -1.30
N ALA A 118 5.75 1.45 -2.39
CA ALA A 118 4.79 1.82 -3.44
C ALA A 118 5.30 1.57 -4.87
N SER A 119 6.38 0.80 -5.05
CA SER A 119 7.00 0.59 -6.38
C SER A 119 6.02 -0.04 -7.39
N GLY A 120 5.19 -0.97 -6.94
CA GLY A 120 4.13 -1.57 -7.75
C GLY A 120 2.98 -0.63 -8.11
N ASP A 121 2.66 0.33 -7.25
CA ASP A 121 1.56 1.27 -7.47
C ASP A 121 1.93 2.37 -8.46
N LEU A 122 3.21 2.74 -8.53
CA LEU A 122 3.73 3.68 -9.52
C LEU A 122 3.50 3.17 -10.95
N LEU A 123 3.57 1.86 -11.17
CA LEU A 123 3.34 1.26 -12.47
C LEU A 123 1.86 1.35 -12.88
N LYS A 124 0.95 1.10 -11.92
CA LYS A 124 -0.49 1.30 -12.09
C LYS A 124 -0.81 2.77 -12.36
N MET A 125 -0.16 3.68 -11.63
CA MET A 125 -0.30 5.13 -11.81
C MET A 125 0.13 5.56 -13.21
N GLY A 126 1.32 5.13 -13.65
CA GLY A 126 1.82 5.43 -15.00
C GLY A 126 0.89 4.93 -16.10
N TYR A 127 0.22 3.80 -15.88
CA TYR A 127 -0.81 3.32 -16.80
C TYR A 127 -2.06 4.20 -16.76
N VAL A 128 -2.63 4.48 -15.58
CA VAL A 128 -3.83 5.33 -15.44
C VAL A 128 -3.60 6.74 -15.99
N LEU A 129 -2.44 7.34 -15.74
CA LEU A 129 -2.02 8.65 -16.27
C LEU A 129 -2.11 8.71 -17.80
N LYS A 130 -1.76 7.63 -18.50
CA LYS A 130 -1.88 7.55 -19.97
C LYS A 130 -3.33 7.58 -20.45
N TYR A 131 -4.28 7.10 -19.63
CA TYR A 131 -5.70 7.06 -19.96
C TYR A 131 -6.50 8.24 -19.40
N SER A 132 -5.94 9.02 -18.47
CA SER A 132 -6.66 10.07 -17.73
C SER A 132 -6.42 11.51 -18.20
N GLN A 133 -5.98 11.75 -19.45
CA GLN A 133 -5.87 13.08 -20.09
C GLN A 133 -5.39 14.24 -19.15
N GLY A 134 -4.31 14.04 -18.39
CA GLY A 134 -3.72 15.09 -17.54
C GLY A 134 -4.21 15.17 -16.09
N ARG A 135 -5.08 14.27 -15.62
CA ARG A 135 -5.58 14.24 -14.22
C ARG A 135 -4.66 13.45 -13.27
N GLY A 136 -3.36 13.74 -13.29
CA GLY A 136 -2.36 13.00 -12.52
C GLY A 136 -2.56 13.04 -11.01
N THR A 137 -3.04 14.16 -10.47
CA THR A 137 -3.34 14.31 -9.03
C THR A 137 -4.44 13.35 -8.57
N GLU A 138 -5.45 13.11 -9.41
CA GLU A 138 -6.55 12.20 -9.09
C GLU A 138 -6.09 10.74 -9.06
N ALA A 139 -5.18 10.36 -9.97
CA ALA A 139 -4.56 9.04 -9.98
C ALA A 139 -3.71 8.80 -8.72
N VAL A 140 -2.96 9.79 -8.23
CA VAL A 140 -2.20 9.70 -6.97
C VAL A 140 -3.14 9.54 -5.77
N LEU A 141 -4.19 10.35 -5.71
CA LEU A 141 -5.19 10.28 -4.64
C LEU A 141 -5.91 8.92 -4.62
N SER A 142 -6.16 8.32 -5.80
CA SER A 142 -6.76 6.98 -5.90
C SER A 142 -5.98 5.92 -5.15
N ILE A 143 -4.65 5.96 -5.20
CA ILE A 143 -3.76 5.00 -4.53
C ILE A 143 -3.75 5.24 -3.03
N ILE A 144 -3.71 6.51 -2.60
CA ILE A 144 -3.78 6.84 -1.18
C ILE A 144 -5.10 6.34 -0.59
N ILE A 145 -6.22 6.57 -1.28
CA ILE A 145 -7.53 6.06 -0.87
C ILE A 145 -7.54 4.53 -0.86
N ASP A 146 -6.99 3.89 -1.88
CA ASP A 146 -6.86 2.43 -1.95
C ASP A 146 -6.08 1.86 -0.75
N ARG A 147 -4.99 2.53 -0.35
CA ARG A 147 -4.15 2.17 0.80
C ARG A 147 -4.83 2.43 2.13
N ILE A 148 -5.53 3.55 2.28
CA ILE A 148 -6.33 3.86 3.48
C ILE A 148 -7.44 2.81 3.64
N LEU A 149 -8.14 2.46 2.57
CA LEU A 149 -9.18 1.44 2.59
C LEU A 149 -8.62 0.05 2.94
N GLY A 150 -7.44 -0.29 2.39
CA GLY A 150 -6.75 -1.54 2.74
C GLY A 150 -6.34 -1.59 4.21
N LEU A 151 -5.74 -0.51 4.72
CA LEU A 151 -5.34 -0.40 6.12
C LEU A 151 -6.56 -0.40 7.06
N ALA A 152 -7.62 0.31 6.68
CA ALA A 152 -8.89 0.31 7.40
C ALA A 152 -9.47 -1.10 7.52
N GLY A 153 -9.51 -1.85 6.42
CA GLY A 153 -9.95 -3.24 6.42
C GLY A 153 -9.08 -4.12 7.34
N LEU A 154 -7.76 -3.94 7.29
CA LEU A 154 -6.83 -4.70 8.13
C LEU A 154 -7.04 -4.40 9.63
N ILE A 155 -7.21 -3.13 9.98
CA ILE A 155 -7.49 -2.69 11.36
C ILE A 155 -8.82 -3.28 11.84
N VAL A 156 -9.88 -3.25 11.03
CA VAL A 156 -11.19 -3.81 11.39
C VAL A 156 -11.09 -5.31 11.65
N ILE A 157 -10.44 -6.07 10.76
CA ILE A 157 -10.26 -7.51 10.94
C ILE A 157 -9.39 -7.81 12.18
N GLY A 158 -8.30 -7.06 12.35
CA GLY A 158 -7.42 -7.19 13.53
C GLY A 158 -8.14 -6.87 14.83
N ALA A 159 -8.97 -5.83 14.87
CA ALA A 159 -9.75 -5.45 16.04
C ALA A 159 -10.82 -6.49 16.35
N ALA A 160 -11.48 -7.06 15.34
CA ALA A 160 -12.44 -8.14 15.52
C ALA A 160 -11.77 -9.41 16.07
N ALA A 161 -10.61 -9.79 15.53
CA ALA A 161 -9.82 -10.91 16.04
C ALA A 161 -9.31 -10.66 17.47
N GLY A 162 -8.85 -9.44 17.75
CA GLY A 162 -8.45 -9.02 19.10
C GLY A 162 -9.60 -9.05 20.09
N ALA A 163 -10.79 -8.57 19.71
CA ALA A 163 -12.01 -8.65 20.50
C ALA A 163 -12.40 -10.12 20.79
N TYR A 164 -12.34 -10.98 19.78
CA TYR A 164 -12.58 -12.40 19.94
C TYR A 164 -11.61 -13.04 20.95
N MET A 165 -10.31 -12.72 20.85
CA MET A 165 -9.31 -13.20 21.81
C MET A 165 -9.54 -12.66 23.23
N LEU A 166 -9.90 -11.39 23.39
CA LEU A 166 -10.24 -10.80 24.68
C LEU A 166 -11.46 -11.45 25.34
N ILE A 167 -12.46 -11.87 24.55
CA ILE A 167 -13.67 -12.50 25.10
C ILE A 167 -13.42 -13.97 25.43
N TRP A 168 -12.82 -14.72 24.52
CA TRP A 168 -12.76 -16.19 24.60
C TRP A 168 -11.41 -16.77 25.05
N ARG A 169 -10.37 -15.93 25.13
CA ARG A 169 -8.98 -16.32 25.45
C ARG A 169 -8.28 -15.26 26.33
N HIS A 170 -9.02 -14.63 27.24
CA HIS A 170 -8.49 -13.56 28.09
C HIS A 170 -7.27 -13.99 28.90
N ASP A 171 -7.23 -15.24 29.39
CA ASP A 171 -6.09 -15.78 30.14
C ASP A 171 -4.78 -15.73 29.33
N LEU A 172 -4.84 -16.07 28.04
CA LEU A 172 -3.68 -16.04 27.14
C LEU A 172 -3.23 -14.60 26.86
N VAL A 173 -4.18 -13.68 26.70
CA VAL A 173 -3.90 -12.25 26.46
C VAL A 173 -3.24 -11.63 27.68
N LEU A 174 -3.71 -11.94 28.89
CA LEU A 174 -3.14 -11.42 30.14
C LEU A 174 -1.78 -12.05 30.47
N ALA A 175 -1.58 -13.33 30.12
CA ALA A 175 -0.31 -14.03 30.34
C ALA A 175 0.82 -13.53 29.41
N GLN A 176 0.50 -12.99 28.23
CA GLN A 176 1.48 -12.57 27.23
C GLN A 176 1.45 -11.05 26.99
N PRO A 177 2.36 -10.25 27.60
CA PRO A 177 2.31 -8.79 27.51
C PRO A 177 2.50 -8.26 26.08
N LEU A 178 3.25 -8.98 25.24
CA LEU A 178 3.42 -8.63 23.83
C LEU A 178 2.11 -8.77 23.02
N LEU A 179 1.30 -9.78 23.33
CA LEU A 179 0.00 -9.98 22.70
C LEU A 179 -0.98 -8.87 23.14
N ALA A 180 -1.05 -8.59 24.44
CA ALA A 180 -1.89 -7.52 24.98
C ALA A 180 -1.57 -6.15 24.39
N THR A 181 -0.27 -5.80 24.30
CA THR A 181 0.17 -4.52 23.72
C THR A 181 -0.14 -4.44 22.22
N THR A 182 0.03 -5.52 21.46
CA THR A 182 -0.34 -5.58 20.04
C THR A 182 -1.84 -5.34 19.85
N ILE A 183 -2.68 -6.01 20.63
CA ILE A 183 -4.13 -5.83 20.59
C ILE A 183 -4.49 -4.38 20.94
N ALA A 184 -3.88 -3.80 21.98
CA ALA A 184 -4.11 -2.41 22.37
C ALA A 184 -3.75 -1.42 21.25
N ILE A 185 -2.63 -1.61 20.54
CA ILE A 185 -2.22 -0.79 19.40
C ILE A 185 -3.25 -0.88 18.27
N ILE A 186 -3.76 -2.07 17.97
CA ILE A 186 -4.78 -2.27 16.93
C ILE A 186 -6.08 -1.54 17.30
N PHE A 187 -6.54 -1.64 18.55
CA PHE A 187 -7.71 -0.91 19.02
C PHE A 187 -7.51 0.61 19.00
N ALA A 188 -6.34 1.10 19.42
CA ALA A 188 -6.00 2.52 19.32
C ALA A 188 -6.02 3.00 17.86
N GLY A 189 -5.49 2.20 16.93
CA GLY A 189 -5.56 2.46 15.49
C GLY A 189 -7.01 2.50 14.96
N ALA A 190 -7.86 1.58 15.42
CA ALA A 190 -9.29 1.56 15.06
C ALA A 190 -10.03 2.81 15.55
N VAL A 191 -9.77 3.24 16.79
CA VAL A 191 -10.32 4.48 17.35
C VAL A 191 -9.81 5.68 16.56
N GLY A 192 -8.51 5.77 16.30
CA GLY A 192 -7.92 6.85 15.52
C GLY A 192 -8.53 6.97 14.11
N LEU A 193 -8.75 5.84 13.43
CA LEU A 193 -9.41 5.80 12.13
C LEU A 193 -10.88 6.24 12.22
N ALA A 194 -11.62 5.81 13.24
CA ALA A 194 -13.01 6.21 13.46
C ALA A 194 -13.13 7.72 13.73
N VAL A 195 -12.23 8.27 14.56
CA VAL A 195 -12.15 9.71 14.83
C VAL A 195 -11.84 10.48 13.54
N LEU A 196 -10.84 10.04 12.77
CA LEU A 196 -10.50 10.67 11.49
C LEU A 196 -11.71 10.70 10.54
N TYR A 197 -12.40 9.56 10.41
CA TYR A 197 -13.61 9.46 9.59
C TYR A 197 -14.71 10.40 10.08
N ALA A 198 -14.96 10.45 11.40
CA ALA A 198 -15.94 11.37 12.00
C ALA A 198 -15.59 12.84 11.74
N VAL A 199 -14.33 13.24 11.87
CA VAL A 199 -13.85 14.60 11.57
C VAL A 199 -14.06 14.95 10.09
N LEU A 200 -13.73 14.03 9.18
CA LEU A 200 -13.94 14.24 7.74
C LEU A 200 -15.41 14.38 7.39
N LEU A 201 -16.29 13.57 8.00
CA LEU A 201 -17.73 13.68 7.84
C LEU A 201 -18.28 14.99 8.41
N LEU A 202 -17.82 15.39 9.59
CA LEU A 202 -18.22 16.65 10.20
C LEU A 202 -17.81 17.83 9.32
N ARG A 203 -16.57 17.84 8.81
CA ARG A 203 -16.09 18.84 7.86
C ARG A 203 -16.94 18.87 6.59
N ALA A 204 -17.22 17.71 6.00
CA ALA A 204 -18.03 17.61 4.79
C ALA A 204 -19.48 18.09 5.03
N ARG A 205 -20.03 17.79 6.22
CA ARG A 205 -21.35 18.26 6.65
C ARG A 205 -21.34 19.77 6.83
N LEU A 206 -20.36 20.34 7.54
CA LEU A 206 -20.19 21.79 7.73
C LEU A 206 -20.02 22.54 6.40
N MET A 207 -19.26 22.00 5.44
CA MET A 207 -19.10 22.58 4.10
C MET A 207 -20.40 22.56 3.28
N ARG A 208 -21.28 21.58 3.51
CA ARG A 208 -22.61 21.51 2.89
C ARG A 208 -23.66 22.35 3.63
N TRP A 209 -23.34 22.90 4.81
CA TRP A 209 -24.24 23.78 5.55
C TRP A 209 -24.24 25.19 4.93
N ARG A 210 -25.43 25.62 4.51
CA ARG A 210 -25.71 26.85 3.73
C ARG A 210 -25.15 28.17 4.31
N PRO A 211 -24.97 28.38 5.63
CA PRO A 211 -24.41 29.63 6.17
C PRO A 211 -22.94 29.84 5.82
N CYS A 212 -22.12 28.78 5.78
CA CYS A 212 -20.69 28.88 5.48
C CYS A 212 -20.43 29.09 3.98
N ALA A 213 -21.28 28.53 3.11
CA ALA A 213 -21.24 28.81 1.68
C ALA A 213 -21.60 30.29 1.37
N ALA A 214 -22.54 30.87 2.13
CA ALA A 214 -22.92 32.28 2.01
C ALA A 214 -21.81 33.24 2.48
N LEU A 215 -21.07 32.88 3.53
CA LEU A 215 -19.93 33.67 4.03
C LEU A 215 -18.71 33.59 3.10
N ALA A 216 -18.44 32.44 2.47
CA ALA A 216 -17.36 32.30 1.50
C ALA A 216 -17.57 33.14 0.24
N THR A 217 -18.83 33.34 -0.19
CA THR A 217 -19.17 34.21 -1.33
C THR A 217 -19.21 35.71 -0.98
N TRP A 218 -19.19 36.06 0.32
CA TRP A 218 -19.25 37.45 0.77
C TRP A 218 -17.85 38.11 0.82
N GLY A 219 -16.78 37.32 1.02
CA GLY A 219 -15.40 37.82 0.99
C GLY A 219 -14.77 37.96 -0.40
N SER A 220 -15.52 37.67 -1.48
CA SER A 220 -15.05 37.76 -2.87
C SER A 220 -15.71 38.91 -3.66
N ARG A 221 -16.32 39.87 -2.97
CA ARG A 221 -16.79 41.16 -3.51
C ARG A 221 -16.04 42.28 -2.81
#